data_AF-A0A846H1S9-F1
#
_entry.id   AF-A0A846H1S9-F1
#
_cell.length_a   1.000
_cell.length_b   1.000
_cell.length_c   1.000
_cell.angle_alpha   90.00
_cell.angle_beta   90.00
_cell.angle_gamma   90.00
#
_symmetry.space_group_name_H-M   'P 1'
#
loop_
_entity.id
_entity.type
_entity.pdbx_description
1 polymer ?
#
loop_
_entity_poly.entity_id
_entity_poly.type
_entity_poly.pdbx_seq_one_letter_code
_entity_poly.pdbx_strand_id
1 'polypeptide(L)' 'MSELQEKIDQEREQARAVCDAEGASSAECAVAWDNVEELQAEASHQRQNAKPKNSLEEYCDDNPDAAECRVYED' A
#
# COMPACT_ATOMS: atom_id res chain seq x y z
N MET A 1 -2.87 -6.75 -7.95
CA MET A 1 -1.47 -6.29 -7.88
C MET A 1 -0.95 -5.75 -9.20
N SER A 2 -1.24 -6.37 -10.35
CA SER A 2 -0.78 -5.86 -11.66
C SER A 2 -1.39 -4.51 -12.04
N GLU A 3 -2.71 -4.35 -11.89
CA GLU A 3 -3.40 -3.11 -12.30
C GLU A 3 -2.97 -1.88 -11.50
N LEU A 4 -2.75 -2.02 -10.19
CA LEU A 4 -2.25 -0.93 -9.35
C LEU A 4 -0.79 -0.57 -9.69
N GLN A 5 0.02 -1.57 -10.00
CA GLN A 5 1.40 -1.34 -10.41
C GLN A 5 1.46 -0.61 -11.77
N GLU A 6 0.64 -1.03 -12.73
CA GLU A 6 0.50 -0.36 -14.03
C GLU A 6 0.06 1.10 -13.86
N LYS A 7 -0.89 1.36 -12.94
CA LYS A 7 -1.32 2.73 -12.63
C LYS A 7 -0.20 3.58 -12.01
N ILE A 8 0.59 3.02 -11.09
CA ILE A 8 1.75 3.71 -10.51
C ILE A 8 2.76 4.08 -11.60
N ASP A 9 3.01 3.18 -12.55
CA ASP A 9 3.95 3.42 -13.64
C ASP A 9 3.43 4.52 -14.59
N GLN A 10 2.13 4.53 -14.91
CA GLN A 10 1.49 5.60 -15.69
C GLN A 10 1.57 6.96 -14.99
N GLU A 11 1.22 7.03 -13.71
CA GLU A 11 1.25 8.28 -12.94
C GLU A 11 2.69 8.79 -12.75
N ARG A 12 3.69 7.88 -12.69
CA ARG A 12 5.10 8.28 -12.72
C ARG A 12 5.51 8.94 -14.03
N GLU A 13 5.04 8.42 -15.17
CA GLU A 13 5.29 9.05 -16.47
C GLU A 13 4.61 10.41 -16.56
N GLN A 14 3.36 10.50 -16.07
CA GLN A 14 2.62 11.75 -16.01
C GLN A 14 3.28 12.78 -15.10
N ALA A 15 3.73 12.39 -13.90
CA ALA A 15 4.41 13.30 -12.99
C ALA A 15 5.68 13.87 -13.60
N ARG A 16 6.47 13.05 -14.30
CA ARG A 16 7.65 13.53 -15.05
C ARG A 16 7.25 14.53 -16.14
N ALA A 17 6.24 14.20 -16.94
CA ALA A 17 5.77 15.08 -18.02
C ALA A 17 5.27 16.43 -17.49
N VAL A 18 4.54 16.43 -16.37
CA VAL A 18 4.05 17.66 -15.71
C VAL A 18 5.23 18.48 -15.17
N CYS A 19 6.18 17.86 -14.49
CA CYS A 19 7.35 18.56 -13.97
C CYS A 19 8.24 19.14 -15.09
N ASP A 20 8.34 18.46 -16.23
CA ASP A 20 9.08 18.95 -17.40
C ASP A 20 8.36 20.12 -18.09
N ALA A 21 7.01 20.13 -18.08
CA ALA A 21 6.20 21.18 -18.71
C ALA A 21 6.00 22.42 -17.83
N GLU A 22 5.63 22.22 -16.56
CA GLU A 22 5.26 23.28 -15.60
C GLU A 22 6.46 23.73 -14.74
N GLY A 23 7.56 22.96 -14.77
CA GLY A 23 8.78 23.21 -14.02
C GLY A 23 8.86 22.39 -12.74
N ALA A 24 10.08 21.98 -12.37
CA ALA A 24 10.34 21.04 -11.28
C ALA A 24 9.93 21.55 -9.88
N SER A 25 9.76 22.87 -9.71
CA SER A 25 9.32 23.48 -8.44
C SER A 25 7.88 24.04 -8.51
N SER A 26 7.12 23.69 -9.54
CA SER A 26 5.73 24.10 -9.68
C SER A 26 4.82 23.36 -8.69
N ALA A 27 3.67 23.95 -8.39
CA ALA A 27 2.67 23.30 -7.55
C ALA A 27 2.08 22.06 -8.25
N GLU A 28 1.95 22.14 -9.55
CA GLU A 28 1.46 21.09 -10.45
C GLU A 28 2.39 19.87 -10.43
N CYS A 29 3.71 20.08 -10.49
CA CYS A 29 4.70 19.02 -10.31
C CYS A 29 4.60 18.36 -8.93
N ALA A 30 4.45 19.17 -7.86
CA ALA A 30 4.31 18.64 -6.51
C ALA A 30 3.05 17.78 -6.36
N VAL A 31 1.90 18.25 -6.86
CA VAL A 31 0.63 17.49 -6.84
C VAL A 31 0.72 16.20 -7.65
N ALA A 32 1.40 16.22 -8.81
CA ALA A 32 1.55 15.01 -9.61
C ALA A 32 2.40 13.95 -8.89
N TRP A 33 3.44 14.36 -8.15
CA TRP A 33 4.21 13.43 -7.31
C TRP A 33 3.46 12.96 -6.06
N ASP A 34 2.63 13.82 -5.46
CA ASP A 34 1.76 13.46 -4.32
C ASP A 34 0.83 12.29 -4.69
N ASN A 35 0.22 12.35 -5.88
CA ASN A 35 -0.60 11.25 -6.39
C ASN A 35 0.18 9.93 -6.54
N VAL A 36 1.45 10.00 -6.99
CA VAL A 36 2.31 8.82 -7.10
C VAL A 36 2.64 8.25 -5.71
N GLU A 37 2.90 9.12 -4.74
CA GLU A 37 3.19 8.74 -3.36
C GLU A 37 2.01 8.01 -2.72
N GLU A 38 0.81 8.55 -2.85
CA GLU A 38 -0.43 7.94 -2.33
C GLU A 38 -0.70 6.56 -2.94
N LEU A 39 -0.51 6.40 -4.25
CA LEU A 39 -0.67 5.09 -4.90
C LEU A 39 0.38 4.08 -4.42
N GLN A 40 1.61 4.51 -4.17
CA GLN A 40 2.65 3.64 -3.61
C GLN A 40 2.35 3.26 -2.15
N ALA A 41 1.80 4.18 -1.36
CA ALA A 41 1.35 3.93 0.01
C ALA A 41 0.25 2.86 0.02
N GLU A 42 -0.76 3.00 -0.83
CA GLU A 42 -1.83 2.00 -0.97
C GLU A 42 -1.28 0.64 -1.44
N ALA A 43 -0.33 0.62 -2.39
CA ALA A 43 0.30 -0.61 -2.81
C ALA A 43 1.07 -1.31 -1.68
N SER A 44 1.73 -0.54 -0.81
CA SER A 44 2.37 -1.06 0.40
C SER A 44 1.35 -1.63 1.38
N HIS A 45 0.25 -0.90 1.63
CA HIS A 45 -0.83 -1.33 2.50
C HIS A 45 -1.48 -2.63 2.01
N GLN A 46 -1.78 -2.74 0.72
CA GLN A 46 -2.28 -3.99 0.12
C GLN A 46 -1.30 -5.15 0.30
N ARG A 47 0.01 -4.93 0.14
CA ARG A 47 1.04 -5.97 0.38
C ARG A 47 1.09 -6.42 1.83
N GLN A 48 0.87 -5.51 2.78
CA GLN A 48 0.83 -5.85 4.20
C GLN A 48 -0.41 -6.66 4.55
N ASN A 49 -1.58 -6.28 4.02
CA ASN A 49 -2.84 -6.99 4.25
C ASN A 49 -2.92 -8.32 3.49
N ALA A 50 -2.21 -8.46 2.38
CA ALA A 50 -2.10 -9.71 1.63
C ALA A 50 -1.11 -10.71 2.27
N LYS A 51 -0.47 -10.38 3.40
CA LYS A 51 0.35 -11.37 4.11
C LYS A 51 -0.55 -12.50 4.58
N PRO A 52 -0.30 -13.74 4.15
CA PRO A 52 -1.06 -14.88 4.65
C PRO A 52 -0.83 -14.99 6.15
N LYS A 53 -1.90 -15.34 6.87
CA LYS A 53 -1.80 -15.71 8.27
C LYS A 53 -0.80 -16.86 8.40
N ASN A 54 0.02 -16.82 9.44
CA ASN A 54 0.87 -17.95 9.76
C ASN A 54 0.03 -19.08 10.37
N SER A 55 0.61 -20.28 10.50
CA SER A 55 -0.15 -21.45 10.95
C SER A 55 -0.76 -21.31 12.35
N LEU A 56 -0.16 -20.49 13.24
CA LEU A 56 -0.74 -20.22 14.56
C LEU A 56 -1.90 -19.24 14.45
N GLU A 57 -1.78 -18.19 13.65
CA GLU A 57 -2.86 -17.22 13.41
C GLU A 57 -4.10 -17.90 12.80
N GLU A 58 -3.92 -18.75 11.78
CA GLU A 58 -5.01 -19.54 11.19
C GLU A 58 -5.64 -20.49 12.22
N TYR A 59 -4.81 -21.20 12.99
CA TYR A 59 -5.30 -22.11 14.02
C TYR A 59 -6.10 -21.40 15.12
N CYS A 60 -5.67 -20.21 15.55
CA CYS A 60 -6.33 -19.44 16.59
C CYS A 60 -7.62 -18.75 16.13
N ASP A 61 -7.79 -18.46 14.84
CA ASP A 61 -9.09 -18.03 14.30
C ASP A 61 -10.15 -19.14 14.47
N ASP A 62 -9.75 -20.38 14.19
CA ASP A 62 -10.64 -21.54 14.24
C ASP A 62 -10.83 -22.11 15.66
N ASN A 63 -9.84 -21.90 16.55
CA ASN A 63 -9.78 -22.46 17.90
C ASN A 63 -9.45 -21.39 18.96
N PRO A 64 -10.31 -20.38 19.17
CA PRO A 64 -10.01 -19.24 20.04
C PRO A 64 -9.86 -19.61 21.52
N ASP A 65 -10.43 -20.75 21.95
CA ASP A 65 -10.36 -21.25 23.32
C ASP A 65 -9.16 -22.20 23.58
N ALA A 66 -8.37 -22.52 22.55
CA ALA A 66 -7.13 -23.29 22.68
C ALA A 66 -6.14 -22.59 23.63
N ALA A 67 -5.32 -23.36 24.34
CA ALA A 67 -4.41 -22.82 25.35
C ALA A 67 -3.41 -21.80 24.77
N GLU A 68 -3.01 -22.01 23.52
CA GLU A 68 -2.09 -21.19 22.74
C GLU A 68 -2.72 -19.88 22.21
N CYS A 69 -4.05 -19.76 22.26
CA CYS A 69 -4.82 -18.70 21.58
C CYS A 69 -5.59 -17.78 22.54
N ARG A 70 -5.62 -18.08 23.84
CA ARG A 70 -6.31 -17.25 24.83
C ARG A 70 -5.61 -15.91 24.99
N VAL A 71 -6.33 -14.84 24.65
CA VAL A 71 -5.94 -13.46 24.94
C VAL A 71 -6.68 -13.01 26.19
N TYR A 72 -5.95 -12.49 27.17
CA TYR A 72 -6.52 -11.91 28.39
C TYR A 72 -6.42 -10.39 28.29
N GLU A 73 -7.50 -9.68 28.61
CA GLU A 73 -7.45 -8.22 28.78
C GLU A 73 -6.82 -7.88 30.14
N ASP A 74 -5.93 -6.89 30.16
CA ASP A 74 -5.30 -6.34 31.37
C ASP A 74 -6.23 -5.40 32.16
#